data_AF-A0A1E3GJH0-F1
#
_entry.id   AF-A0A1E3GJH0-F1
#
_cell.length_a   1.000
_cell.length_b   1.000
_cell.length_c   1.000
_cell.angle_alpha   90.00
_cell.angle_beta   90.00
_cell.angle_gamma   90.00
#
_symmetry.space_group_name_H-M   'P 1'
#
loop_
_entity.id
_entity.type
_entity.pdbx_description
1 polymer ?
#
loop_
_entity_poly.entity_id
_entity_poly.type
_entity_poly.pdbx_seq_one_letter_code
_entity_poly.pdbx_strand_id
1 'polypeptide(L)'
;MRISYEKNDLIKISIDAEIKLLEDIEKNPNKFLSNDILFNALKDQSSFSKYSDSEYKIISYSLNTQKTYANKYHIRGYGYLNKLRIQAYEKLSPKKIKSLNKEAKDPHSQINSLMKSNLLLTNLVVYLNQNLSNFANKSNSLILINEYEEINRYIQDSLTFIQSIEDE
;
A
#
# COMPACT_ATOMS: atom_id res chain seq x y z
N MET A 1 3.99 -38.85 -9.54
CA MET A 1 3.92 -38.38 -8.13
C MET A 1 2.86 -37.29 -8.06
N ARG A 2 1.63 -37.61 -7.65
CA ARG A 2 0.57 -36.61 -7.46
C ARG A 2 0.69 -36.08 -6.04
N ILE A 3 1.20 -34.86 -5.88
CA ILE A 3 1.15 -34.16 -4.61
C ILE A 3 -0.31 -33.72 -4.44
N SER A 4 -1.08 -34.51 -3.69
CA SER A 4 -2.41 -34.11 -3.23
C SER A 4 -2.21 -33.06 -2.16
N TYR A 5 -2.25 -31.78 -2.53
CA TYR A 5 -2.34 -30.69 -1.58
C TYR A 5 -3.63 -30.85 -0.77
N GLU A 6 -3.56 -30.73 0.56
CA GLU A 6 -4.76 -30.66 1.37
C GLU A 6 -5.58 -29.44 0.93
N LYS A 7 -6.91 -29.54 1.00
CA LYS A 7 -7.83 -28.47 0.57
C LYS A 7 -7.48 -27.10 1.18
N ASN A 8 -6.89 -27.09 2.37
CA ASN A 8 -6.45 -25.89 3.07
C ASN A 8 -5.25 -25.21 2.41
N ASP A 9 -4.31 -25.99 1.86
CA ASP A 9 -3.12 -25.48 1.18
C ASP A 9 -3.47 -24.85 -0.17
N LEU A 10 -4.45 -25.43 -0.87
CA LEU A 10 -4.96 -24.88 -2.12
C LEU A 10 -5.62 -23.51 -1.93
N ILE A 11 -6.40 -23.35 -0.85
CA ILE A 11 -7.04 -22.06 -0.54
C ILE A 11 -5.99 -21.01 -0.16
N LYS A 12 -4.94 -21.41 0.58
CA LYS A 12 -3.83 -20.50 0.90
C LYS A 12 -3.12 -20.02 -0.36
N ILE A 13 -2.75 -20.94 -1.26
CA ILE A 13 -2.11 -20.61 -2.54
C ILE A 13 -2.99 -19.66 -3.36
N SER A 14 -4.30 -19.91 -3.36
CA SER A 14 -5.27 -19.05 -4.06
C SER A 14 -5.34 -17.64 -3.49
N ILE A 15 -5.30 -17.46 -2.17
CA ILE A 15 -5.30 -16.13 -1.55
C ILE A 15 -4.03 -15.37 -1.89
N ASP A 16 -2.88 -16.02 -1.83
CA ASP A 16 -1.61 -15.39 -2.21
C ASP A 16 -1.62 -14.99 -3.69
N ALA A 17 -2.23 -15.82 -4.55
CA ALA A 17 -2.41 -15.53 -5.96
C ALA A 17 -3.39 -14.37 -6.22
N GLU A 18 -4.50 -14.28 -5.48
CA GLU A 18 -5.44 -13.15 -5.56
C GLU A 18 -4.76 -11.84 -5.21
N ILE A 19 -3.97 -11.80 -4.13
CA ILE A 19 -3.23 -10.61 -3.72
C ILE A 19 -2.25 -10.20 -4.81
N LYS A 20 -1.49 -11.16 -5.34
CA LYS A 20 -0.53 -10.91 -6.41
C LYS A 20 -1.20 -10.38 -7.68
N LEU A 21 -2.33 -10.96 -8.07
CA LEU A 21 -3.13 -10.48 -9.21
C LEU A 21 -3.57 -9.03 -9.00
N LEU A 22 -4.10 -8.70 -7.81
CA LEU A 22 -4.55 -7.34 -7.50
C LEU A 22 -3.39 -6.34 -7.50
N GLU A 23 -2.22 -6.71 -6.97
CA GLU A 23 -1.02 -5.89 -7.02
C GLU A 23 -0.50 -5.69 -8.46
N ASP A 24 -0.63 -6.72 -9.32
CA ASP A 24 -0.28 -6.63 -10.73
C ASP A 24 -1.24 -5.69 -11.50
N ILE A 25 -2.54 -5.71 -11.18
CA ILE A 25 -3.52 -4.76 -11.74
C ILE A 25 -3.20 -3.33 -11.33
N GLU A 26 -2.81 -3.09 -10.07
CA GLU A 26 -2.41 -1.76 -9.59
C GLU A 26 -1.18 -1.23 -10.34
N LYS A 27 -0.20 -2.09 -10.61
CA LYS A 27 1.05 -1.72 -11.31
C LYS A 27 0.83 -1.53 -12.81
N ASN A 28 0.08 -2.43 -13.44
CA ASN A 28 -0.08 -2.50 -14.90
C ASN A 28 -1.54 -2.71 -15.32
N PRO A 29 -2.43 -1.73 -15.07
CA PRO A 29 -3.86 -1.88 -15.34
C PRO A 29 -4.17 -2.13 -16.82
N ASN A 30 -3.35 -1.59 -17.73
CA ASN A 30 -3.50 -1.74 -19.18
C ASN A 30 -3.53 -3.21 -19.65
N LYS A 31 -2.83 -4.10 -18.95
CA LYS A 31 -2.78 -5.54 -19.28
C LYS A 31 -4.15 -6.23 -19.05
N PHE A 32 -4.97 -5.69 -18.16
CA PHE A 32 -6.20 -6.34 -17.70
C PHE A 32 -7.47 -5.66 -18.23
N LEU A 33 -7.34 -4.61 -19.04
CA LEU A 33 -8.46 -3.82 -19.57
C LEU A 33 -9.42 -4.62 -20.45
N SER A 34 -8.93 -5.62 -21.17
CA SER A 34 -9.75 -6.49 -22.03
C SER A 34 -10.39 -7.65 -21.27
N ASN A 35 -10.14 -7.78 -19.95
CA ASN A 35 -10.66 -8.88 -19.15
C ASN A 35 -11.95 -8.48 -18.42
N ASP A 36 -13.07 -8.51 -19.16
CA ASP A 36 -14.40 -8.18 -18.62
C ASP A 36 -14.84 -9.13 -17.49
N ILE A 37 -14.38 -10.38 -17.51
CA ILE A 37 -14.71 -11.38 -16.48
C ILE A 37 -14.10 -10.95 -15.15
N LEU A 38 -12.82 -10.59 -15.16
CA LEU A 38 -12.10 -10.07 -14.00
C LEU A 38 -12.71 -8.75 -13.52
N PHE A 39 -13.01 -7.82 -14.43
CA PHE A 39 -13.63 -6.54 -14.08
C PHE A 39 -14.97 -6.73 -13.33
N ASN A 40 -15.84 -7.62 -13.85
CA ASN A 40 -17.10 -7.93 -13.21
C ASN A 40 -16.93 -8.64 -11.88
N ALA A 41 -15.94 -9.54 -11.76
CA ALA A 41 -15.63 -10.21 -10.50
C ALA A 41 -15.19 -9.22 -9.41
N LEU A 42 -14.40 -8.20 -9.77
CA LEU A 42 -13.90 -7.20 -8.83
C LEU A 42 -14.97 -6.25 -8.29
N LYS A 43 -16.17 -6.21 -8.90
CA LYS A 43 -17.26 -5.29 -8.55
C LYS A 43 -17.67 -5.39 -7.07
N ASP A 44 -17.80 -6.60 -6.56
CA ASP A 44 -18.20 -6.85 -5.18
C ASP A 44 -17.47 -8.06 -4.58
N GLN A 45 -17.55 -8.18 -3.26
CA GLN A 45 -16.82 -9.20 -2.51
C GLN A 45 -17.27 -10.62 -2.85
N SER A 46 -18.57 -10.82 -3.07
CA SER A 46 -19.16 -12.14 -3.34
C SER A 46 -18.84 -12.62 -4.74
N SER A 47 -18.79 -11.71 -5.70
CA SER A 47 -18.38 -11.98 -7.07
C SER A 47 -16.88 -12.30 -7.12
N PHE A 48 -16.06 -11.55 -6.40
CA PHE A 48 -14.62 -11.79 -6.35
C PHE A 48 -14.28 -13.12 -5.68
N SER A 49 -14.96 -13.50 -4.60
CA SER A 49 -14.70 -14.79 -3.93
C SER A 49 -14.99 -16.00 -4.83
N LYS A 50 -15.85 -15.83 -5.85
CA LYS A 50 -16.21 -16.87 -6.81
C LYS A 50 -15.32 -16.88 -8.04
N TYR A 51 -14.48 -15.86 -8.22
CA TYR A 51 -13.54 -15.80 -9.34
C TYR A 51 -12.59 -16.99 -9.30
N SER A 52 -12.25 -17.51 -10.47
CA SER A 52 -11.32 -18.61 -10.61
C SER A 52 -10.48 -18.39 -11.85
N ASP A 53 -9.18 -18.65 -11.72
CA ASP A 53 -8.21 -18.45 -12.77
C ASP A 53 -7.15 -19.55 -12.66
N SER A 54 -7.15 -20.47 -13.62
CA SER A 54 -6.21 -21.60 -13.59
C SER A 54 -4.77 -21.18 -13.84
N GLU A 55 -4.53 -20.09 -14.57
CA GLU A 55 -3.17 -19.59 -14.82
C GLU A 55 -2.57 -18.99 -13.55
N TYR A 56 -3.38 -18.23 -12.82
CA TYR A 56 -2.96 -17.63 -11.55
C TYR A 56 -3.11 -18.59 -10.35
N LYS A 57 -3.69 -19.78 -10.52
CA LYS A 57 -4.03 -20.74 -9.45
C LYS A 57 -5.06 -20.20 -8.44
N ILE A 58 -5.96 -19.34 -8.92
CA ILE A 58 -7.08 -18.82 -8.13
C ILE A 58 -8.25 -19.80 -8.25
N ILE A 59 -8.81 -20.20 -7.11
CA ILE A 59 -9.96 -21.10 -7.04
C ILE A 59 -11.18 -20.38 -6.48
N SER A 60 -12.37 -20.82 -6.91
CA SER A 60 -13.64 -20.34 -6.41
C SER A 60 -13.92 -20.87 -5.00
N TYR A 61 -14.38 -19.98 -4.11
CA TYR A 61 -14.88 -20.37 -2.79
C TYR A 61 -15.93 -19.39 -2.24
N SER A 62 -16.52 -19.75 -1.09
CA SER A 62 -17.46 -18.86 -0.41
C SER A 62 -16.75 -17.61 0.14
N LEU A 63 -17.47 -16.49 0.20
CA LEU A 63 -16.97 -15.25 0.79
C LEU A 63 -16.48 -15.45 2.23
N ASN A 64 -17.20 -16.25 3.03
CA ASN A 64 -16.80 -16.54 4.40
C ASN A 64 -15.52 -17.37 4.46
N THR A 65 -15.33 -18.30 3.53
CA THR A 65 -14.07 -19.03 3.38
C THR A 65 -12.93 -18.07 3.04
N GLN A 66 -13.10 -17.19 2.06
CA GLN A 66 -12.10 -16.20 1.69
C GLN A 66 -11.72 -15.30 2.88
N LYS A 67 -12.72 -14.80 3.62
CA LYS A 67 -12.50 -13.98 4.84
C LYS A 67 -11.71 -14.71 5.91
N THR A 68 -12.16 -15.91 6.27
CA THR A 68 -11.52 -16.73 7.32
C THR A 68 -10.08 -17.06 6.95
N TYR A 69 -9.84 -17.47 5.71
CA TYR A 69 -8.50 -17.88 5.29
C TYR A 69 -7.60 -16.67 5.06
N ALA A 70 -8.10 -15.56 4.53
CA ALA A 70 -7.29 -14.34 4.38
C ALA A 70 -6.87 -13.79 5.75
N ASN A 71 -7.77 -13.81 6.75
CA ASN A 71 -7.42 -13.45 8.13
C ASN A 71 -6.46 -14.44 8.80
N LYS A 72 -6.55 -15.73 8.46
CA LYS A 72 -5.73 -16.78 9.06
C LYS A 72 -4.32 -16.85 8.48
N TYR A 73 -4.17 -16.64 7.17
CA TYR A 73 -2.93 -16.91 6.44
C TYR A 73 -2.19 -15.67 5.95
N HIS A 74 -2.85 -14.51 5.88
CA HIS A 74 -2.22 -13.26 5.47
C HIS A 74 -2.13 -12.26 6.63
N ILE A 75 -0.95 -11.71 6.89
CA ILE A 75 -0.68 -10.88 8.07
C ILE A 75 -1.56 -9.61 8.14
N ARG A 76 -1.93 -9.06 6.98
CA ARG A 76 -2.81 -7.88 6.88
C ARG A 76 -4.31 -8.24 6.81
N GLY A 77 -4.63 -9.53 6.83
CA GLY A 77 -5.98 -10.06 6.80
C GLY A 77 -6.80 -9.73 5.56
N TYR A 78 -8.09 -10.05 5.62
CA TYR A 78 -9.07 -9.80 4.57
C TYR A 78 -9.29 -8.30 4.29
N GLY A 79 -9.08 -7.44 5.29
CA GLY A 79 -9.19 -5.99 5.12
C GLY A 79 -8.26 -5.46 4.02
N TYR A 80 -7.03 -5.98 3.98
CA TYR A 80 -6.06 -5.65 2.93
C TYR A 80 -6.48 -6.17 1.56
N LEU A 81 -6.89 -7.44 1.47
CA LEU A 81 -7.38 -8.03 0.22
C LEU A 81 -8.56 -7.25 -0.36
N ASN A 82 -9.55 -6.91 0.46
CA ASN A 82 -10.71 -6.14 0.01
C ASN A 82 -10.34 -4.70 -0.37
N LYS A 83 -9.36 -4.08 0.30
CA LYS A 83 -8.84 -2.77 -0.09
C LYS A 83 -8.21 -2.84 -1.49
N LEU A 84 -7.34 -3.82 -1.74
CA LEU A 84 -6.72 -4.05 -3.05
C LEU A 84 -7.78 -4.29 -4.14
N ARG A 85 -8.83 -5.09 -3.85
CA ARG A 85 -9.95 -5.32 -4.77
C ARG A 85 -10.62 -4.02 -5.20
N ILE A 86 -10.93 -3.13 -4.24
CA ILE A 86 -11.58 -1.85 -4.53
C ILE A 86 -10.68 -0.98 -5.41
N GLN A 87 -9.39 -0.90 -5.08
CA GLN A 87 -8.42 -0.12 -5.85
C GLN A 87 -8.32 -0.65 -7.29
N ALA A 88 -8.20 -1.97 -7.45
CA ALA A 88 -8.13 -2.63 -8.75
C ALA A 88 -9.40 -2.39 -9.59
N TYR A 89 -10.59 -2.51 -8.97
CA TYR A 89 -11.87 -2.21 -9.63
C TYR A 89 -11.93 -0.76 -10.12
N GLU A 90 -11.50 0.19 -9.30
CA GLU A 90 -11.46 1.60 -9.69
C GLU A 90 -10.49 1.86 -10.85
N LYS A 91 -9.33 1.22 -10.87
CA LYS A 91 -8.32 1.35 -11.93
C LYS A 91 -8.81 0.84 -13.28
N LEU A 92 -9.56 -0.26 -13.26
CA LEU A 92 -10.16 -0.83 -14.47
C LEU A 92 -11.47 -0.14 -14.89
N SER A 93 -12.05 0.71 -14.03
CA SER A 93 -13.29 1.40 -14.33
C SER A 93 -13.13 2.39 -15.49
N PRO A 94 -14.00 2.35 -16.52
CA PRO A 94 -13.91 3.22 -17.70
C PRO A 94 -14.00 4.72 -17.39
N LYS A 95 -14.53 5.12 -16.22
CA LYS A 95 -14.50 6.50 -15.75
C LYS A 95 -13.08 7.01 -15.46
N LYS A 96 -12.18 6.16 -14.96
CA LYS A 96 -10.76 6.49 -14.78
C LYS A 96 -9.94 6.27 -16.05
N ILE A 97 -10.35 5.47 -17.03
CA ILE A 97 -9.56 5.31 -18.27
C ILE A 97 -9.54 6.61 -19.10
N LYS A 98 -10.64 7.38 -19.11
CA LYS A 98 -10.66 8.73 -19.70
C LYS A 98 -9.82 9.76 -18.91
N SER A 99 -9.61 9.54 -17.61
CA SER A 99 -8.70 10.38 -16.80
C SER A 99 -7.25 9.91 -16.88
N LEU A 100 -6.97 8.60 -16.96
CA LEU A 100 -5.64 7.99 -17.11
C LEU A 100 -5.02 8.29 -18.47
N ASN A 101 -5.83 8.35 -19.54
CA ASN A 101 -5.38 8.84 -20.86
C ASN A 101 -5.21 10.37 -20.91
N LYS A 102 -5.77 11.11 -19.94
CA LYS A 102 -5.49 12.55 -19.73
C LYS A 102 -4.38 12.80 -18.70
N GLU A 103 -4.12 11.82 -17.84
CA GLU A 103 -3.05 11.73 -16.85
C GLU A 103 -1.92 10.87 -17.41
N ALA A 104 -1.52 11.13 -18.65
CA ALA A 104 -0.09 11.14 -18.93
C ALA A 104 0.49 12.12 -17.90
N LYS A 105 0.89 11.57 -16.75
CA LYS A 105 1.12 12.27 -15.49
C LYS A 105 1.80 13.60 -15.77
N ASP A 106 1.04 14.68 -15.67
CA ASP A 106 1.62 16.02 -15.71
C ASP A 106 2.72 16.02 -14.63
N PRO A 107 4.00 16.17 -15.00
CA PRO A 107 5.10 16.17 -14.04
C PRO A 107 4.83 17.13 -12.88
N HIS A 108 4.13 18.23 -13.13
CA HIS A 108 3.74 19.21 -12.12
C HIS A 108 2.76 18.66 -11.09
N SER A 109 1.87 17.75 -11.46
CA SER A 109 0.92 17.12 -10.53
C SER A 109 1.62 16.16 -9.54
N GLN A 110 2.62 15.41 -10.01
CA GLN A 110 3.43 14.55 -9.16
C GLN A 110 4.34 15.36 -8.24
N ILE A 111 4.99 16.39 -8.78
CA ILE A 111 5.79 17.34 -7.99
C ILE A 111 4.93 17.98 -6.89
N ASN A 112 3.74 18.47 -7.22
CA ASN A 112 2.84 19.07 -6.23
C ASN A 112 2.40 18.07 -5.14
N SER A 113 2.19 16.80 -5.49
CA SER A 113 1.84 15.76 -4.52
C SER A 113 3.02 15.42 -3.59
N LEU A 114 4.23 15.32 -4.16
CA LEU A 114 5.47 15.11 -3.41
C LEU A 114 5.77 16.30 -2.48
N MET A 115 5.64 17.54 -2.98
CA MET A 115 5.80 18.75 -2.17
C MET A 115 4.84 18.78 -0.98
N LYS A 116 3.55 18.47 -1.20
CA LYS A 116 2.56 18.38 -0.11
C LYS A 116 2.92 17.30 0.91
N SER A 117 3.41 16.16 0.43
CA SER A 117 3.80 15.04 1.30
C SER A 117 5.05 15.39 2.12
N ASN A 118 6.04 16.02 1.51
CA ASN A 118 7.24 16.51 2.19
C ASN A 118 6.89 17.58 3.23
N LEU A 119 6.03 18.55 2.89
CA LEU A 119 5.59 19.58 3.84
C LEU A 119 4.90 18.96 5.07
N LEU A 120 4.04 17.95 4.87
CA LEU A 120 3.40 17.25 5.97
C LEU A 120 4.42 16.50 6.84
N LEU A 121 5.36 15.80 6.22
CA LEU A 121 6.43 15.10 6.94
C LEU A 121 7.29 16.07 7.75
N THR A 122 7.69 17.20 7.17
CA THR A 122 8.44 18.26 7.88
C THR A 122 7.66 18.76 9.09
N ASN A 123 6.36 19.04 8.94
CA ASN A 123 5.53 19.48 10.05
C ASN A 123 5.43 18.43 11.17
N LEU A 124 5.30 17.15 10.83
CA LEU A 124 5.28 16.06 11.80
C LEU A 124 6.61 15.92 12.54
N VAL A 125 7.74 16.01 11.83
CA VAL A 125 9.08 15.96 12.44
C VAL A 125 9.29 17.13 13.39
N VAL A 126 8.90 18.35 13.00
CA VAL A 126 8.98 19.54 13.87
C VAL A 126 8.13 19.35 15.12
N TYR A 127 6.89 18.86 14.96
CA TYR A 127 6.00 18.60 16.09
C TYR A 127 6.57 17.54 17.05
N LEU A 128 7.13 16.45 16.52
CA LEU A 128 7.77 15.41 17.33
C LEU A 128 9.01 15.95 18.07
N ASN A 129 9.86 16.71 17.39
CA ASN A 129 11.05 17.32 18.00
C ASN A 129 10.68 18.30 19.12
N GLN A 130 9.65 19.12 18.94
CA GLN A 130 9.15 20.01 19.99
C GLN A 130 8.67 19.23 21.22
N ASN A 131 7.95 18.13 21.01
CA ASN A 131 7.51 17.27 22.11
C ASN A 131 8.69 16.59 22.81
N LEU A 132 9.65 16.06 22.06
CA LEU A 132 10.86 15.45 22.62
C LEU A 132 11.68 16.45 23.43
N SER A 133 11.87 17.67 22.91
CA SER A 133 12.50 18.77 23.64
C SER A 133 11.77 19.06 24.95
N ASN A 134 10.44 19.15 24.91
CA ASN A 134 9.63 19.38 26.10
C ASN A 134 9.76 18.23 27.12
N PHE A 135 9.80 16.98 26.66
CA PHE A 135 9.97 15.82 27.54
C PHE A 135 11.37 15.80 28.17
N ALA A 136 12.42 16.02 27.38
CA ALA A 136 13.80 16.07 27.87
C ALA A 136 13.97 17.18 28.92
N ASN A 137 13.54 18.40 28.60
CA ASN A 137 13.69 19.55 29.51
C ASN A 137 12.81 19.44 30.77
N LYS A 138 11.62 18.82 30.70
CA LYS A 138 10.76 18.60 31.87
C LYS A 138 11.20 17.41 32.73
N SER A 139 12.06 16.53 32.21
CA SER A 139 12.52 15.35 32.94
C SER A 139 13.52 15.67 34.06
N ASN A 140 14.14 16.87 34.04
CA ASN A 140 15.28 17.24 34.89
C ASN A 140 16.45 16.24 34.86
N SER A 141 16.51 15.37 33.85
CA SER A 141 17.58 14.41 33.65
C SER A 141 18.59 14.96 32.66
N LEU A 142 19.81 15.25 33.14
CA LEU A 142 20.90 15.74 32.30
C LEU A 142 21.24 14.74 31.17
N ILE A 143 21.07 13.44 31.41
CA ILE A 143 21.30 12.38 30.41
C ILE A 143 20.29 12.52 29.26
N LEU A 144 18.99 12.65 29.57
CA LEU A 144 17.95 12.76 28.55
C LEU A 144 18.03 14.08 27.77
N ILE A 145 18.49 15.15 28.41
CA ILE A 145 18.74 16.44 27.74
C ILE A 145 19.89 16.30 26.74
N ASN A 146 21.01 15.71 27.14
CA ASN A 146 22.16 15.51 26.27
C ASN A 146 21.84 14.57 25.09
N GLU A 147 21.12 13.47 25.33
CA GLU A 147 20.66 12.57 24.26
C GLU A 147 19.78 13.29 23.23
N TYR A 148 18.86 14.14 23.69
CA TYR A 148 18.05 14.97 22.80
C TYR A 148 18.90 15.94 21.98
N GLU A 149 19.88 16.61 22.60
CA GLU A 149 20.74 17.56 21.90
C GLU A 149 21.60 16.91 20.81
N GLU A 150 22.14 15.71 21.06
CA GLU A 150 22.89 14.94 20.06
C GLU A 150 22.00 14.54 18.87
N ILE A 151 20.81 14.03 19.14
CA ILE A 151 19.84 13.65 18.10
C ILE A 151 19.42 14.88 17.28
N ASN A 152 19.14 16.00 17.95
CA ASN A 152 18.74 17.23 17.28
C ASN A 152 19.86 17.77 16.39
N ARG A 153 21.12 17.70 16.84
CA ARG A 153 22.28 18.10 16.03
C ARG A 153 22.41 17.26 14.76
N TYR A 154 22.31 15.94 14.88
CA TYR A 154 22.32 15.04 13.72
C TYR A 154 21.20 15.36 12.71
N ILE A 155 19.99 15.70 13.20
CA ILE A 155 18.88 16.10 12.34
C ILE A 155 19.19 17.41 11.61
N GLN A 156 19.73 18.42 12.30
CA GLN A 156 20.10 19.70 11.67
C GLN A 156 21.21 19.56 10.64
N ASP A 157 22.24 18.75 10.93
CA ASP A 157 23.34 18.49 10.01
C ASP A 157 22.82 17.80 8.74
N SER A 158 21.93 16.81 8.89
CA SER A 158 21.30 16.11 7.77
C SER A 158 20.45 17.05 6.91
N LEU A 159 19.69 17.97 7.53
CA LEU A 159 18.89 18.95 6.81
C LEU A 159 19.75 19.95 6.04
N THR A 160 20.83 20.42 6.65
CA THR A 160 21.78 21.36 6.02
C THR A 160 22.48 20.73 4.82
N PHE A 161 22.88 19.46 4.94
CA PHE A 161 23.45 18.70 3.82
C PHE A 161 22.48 18.56 2.65
N ILE A 162 21.21 18.24 2.91
CA ILE A 162 20.19 18.12 1.86
C ILE A 162 19.97 19.47 1.15
N GLN A 163 19.94 20.58 1.88
CA GLN A 163 19.80 21.92 1.30
C GLN A 163 20.99 22.27 0.38
N SER A 164 22.22 21.88 0.75
CA SER A 164 23.40 22.13 -0.08
C SER A 164 23.43 21.37 -1.41
N ILE A 165 22.67 20.27 -1.54
CA ILE A 165 22.56 19.50 -2.78
C ILE A 165 21.53 20.12 -3.74
N GLU A 166 20.55 20.87 -3.25
CA GLU A 166 19.54 21.53 -4.08
C GLU A 166 20.06 22.83 -4.74
N ASP A 167 21.19 23.36 -4.27
CA ASP A 167 21.82 24.61 -4.75
C ASP A 167 22.93 24.40 -5.80
N GLU A 168 23.26 23.16 -6.18
CA GLU A 168 24.18 22.78 -7.30
C GLU A 168 23.45 22.38 -8.58
#